data_AF-A0A940ZHJ7-F1
#
_entry.id   AF-A0A940ZHJ7-F1
#
_cell.length_a   1.000
_cell.length_b   1.000
_cell.length_c   1.000
_cell.angle_alpha   90.00
_cell.angle_beta   90.00
_cell.angle_gamma   90.00
#
_symmetry.space_group_name_H-M   'P 1'
#
loop_
_entity.id
_entity.type
_entity.pdbx_description
1 polymer ?
#
loop_
_entity_poly.entity_id
_entity_poly.type
_entity_poly.pdbx_seq_one_letter_code
_entity_poly.pdbx_strand_id
1 'polypeptide(L)' 'MENPYIPMPMNVVKITTEVDTNDIKTFRLAFVSKEDEERFKYLPGQFGELSIYGKGESPIGIAS' A
#
# COMPACT_ATOMS: atom_id res chain seq x y z
N MET A 1 -17.11 11.71 -5.78
CA MET A 1 -15.76 11.73 -5.19
C MET A 1 -15.75 10.64 -4.12
N GLU A 2 -14.94 9.60 -4.28
CA GLU A 2 -14.83 8.55 -3.28
C GLU A 2 -14.16 9.09 -2.02
N ASN A 3 -14.56 8.57 -0.86
CA ASN A 3 -14.03 9.02 0.41
C ASN A 3 -12.62 8.42 0.61
N PRO A 4 -11.55 9.25 0.63
CA PRO A 4 -10.17 8.76 0.75
C PRO A 4 -9.87 8.18 2.14
N TYR A 5 -10.71 8.43 3.15
CA TYR A 5 -10.55 7.88 4.50
C TYR A 5 -11.11 6.46 4.64
N ILE A 6 -11.76 5.92 3.60
CA ILE A 6 -12.17 4.50 3.59
C ILE A 6 -10.99 3.71 3.01
N PRO A 7 -10.31 2.87 3.82
CA PRO A 7 -9.16 2.12 3.34
C PRO A 7 -9.59 1.04 2.34
N MET A 8 -8.75 0.81 1.33
CA MET A 8 -8.87 -0.33 0.43
C MET A 8 -8.09 -1.52 1.01
N PRO A 9 -8.75 -2.61 1.44
CA PRO A 9 -8.06 -3.73 2.05
C PRO A 9 -7.09 -4.41 1.07
N MET A 10 -5.88 -4.70 1.54
CA MET A 10 -4.84 -5.38 0.75
C MET A 10 -4.20 -6.52 1.55
N ASN A 11 -3.73 -7.55 0.85
CA ASN A 11 -2.95 -8.65 1.41
C ASN A 11 -1.48 -8.52 1.01
N VAL A 12 -0.58 -8.85 1.94
CA VAL A 12 0.84 -9.07 1.61
C VAL A 12 0.96 -10.41 0.90
N VAL A 13 1.26 -10.38 -0.40
CA VAL A 13 1.39 -11.59 -1.23
C VAL A 13 2.84 -12.02 -1.42
N LYS A 14 3.80 -11.14 -1.16
CA LYS A 14 5.22 -11.47 -1.18
C LYS A 14 6.01 -10.54 -0.26
N ILE A 15 7.00 -11.08 0.40
CA ILE A 15 8.01 -10.32 1.15
C ILE A 15 9.38 -10.71 0.59
N THR A 16 10.16 -9.72 0.19
CA THR A 16 11.55 -9.91 -0.27
C THR A 16 12.48 -9.15 0.68
N THR A 17 13.52 -9.82 1.18
CA THR A 17 14.65 -9.14 1.81
C THR A 17 15.58 -8.65 0.69
N GLU A 18 15.83 -7.35 0.61
CA GLU A 18 16.61 -6.76 -0.50
C GLU A 18 18.12 -6.78 -0.22
N VAL A 19 18.52 -6.88 1.05
CA VAL A 19 19.91 -6.79 1.50
C VAL A 19 20.21 -7.80 2.61
N ASP A 20 21.45 -8.29 2.68
CA ASP A 20 21.87 -9.31 3.65
C ASP A 20 21.75 -8.84 5.11
N THR A 21 21.81 -7.52 5.35
CA THR A 21 21.61 -6.88 6.66
C THR A 21 20.17 -6.94 7.17
N ASN A 22 19.21 -7.38 6.35
CA ASN A 22 17.79 -7.57 6.68
C ASN A 22 17.00 -6.32 7.10
N ASP A 23 17.58 -5.13 6.99
CA ASP A 23 16.98 -3.84 7.32
C ASP A 23 16.15 -3.24 6.18
N ILE A 24 16.32 -3.70 4.94
CA ILE A 24 15.49 -3.31 3.79
C ILE A 24 14.64 -4.50 3.32
N LYS A 25 13.33 -4.28 3.26
CA LYS A 25 12.35 -5.27 2.78
C LYS A 25 11.36 -4.65 1.80
N THR A 26 11.05 -5.39 0.74
CA THR A 26 9.97 -5.08 -0.18
C THR A 26 8.75 -5.93 0.16
N PHE A 27 7.61 -5.28 0.38
CA PHE A 27 6.32 -5.92 0.57
C PHE A 27 5.48 -5.73 -0.68
N ARG A 28 5.10 -6.84 -1.34
CA ARG A 28 4.15 -6.79 -2.45
C ARG A 28 2.75 -6.93 -1.90
N LEU A 29 1.93 -5.91 -2.16
CA LEU A 29 0.53 -5.88 -1.79
C LEU A 29 -0.36 -6.21 -2.99
N ALA A 30 -1.47 -6.90 -2.76
CA ALA A 30 -2.53 -7.10 -3.72
C ALA A 30 -3.86 -6.70 -3.09
N PHE A 31 -4.73 -6.03 -3.86
CA PHE A 31 -6.07 -5.70 -3.41
C PHE A 31 -6.84 -6.98 -3.08
N VAL A 32 -7.63 -6.95 -2.01
CA VAL A 32 -8.50 -8.07 -1.64
C VAL A 32 -9.64 -8.22 -2.65
N SER A 33 -10.16 -7.11 -3.16
CA SER A 33 -11.23 -7.09 -4.15
C SER A 33 -10.72 -6.57 -5.51
N LYS A 34 -11.21 -7.17 -6.60
CA LYS A 34 -10.93 -6.72 -7.97
C LYS A 34 -11.54 -5.34 -8.25
N GLU A 35 -12.63 -5.02 -7.56
CA GLU A 35 -13.30 -3.73 -7.70
C GLU A 35 -12.43 -2.57 -7.17
N ASP A 36 -11.78 -2.76 -6.01
CA ASP A 36 -10.85 -1.76 -5.46
C ASP A 36 -9.64 -1.57 -6.38
N GLU A 37 -9.13 -2.66 -6.97
CA GLU A 37 -8.02 -2.60 -7.94
C GLU A 37 -8.40 -1.78 -9.18
N GLU A 38 -9.59 -1.99 -9.74
CA GLU A 38 -10.07 -1.25 -10.92
C GLU A 38 -10.39 0.23 -10.61
N ARG A 39 -10.77 0.52 -9.36
CA ARG A 39 -11.08 1.87 -8.89
C ARG A 39 -9.84 2.65 -8.47
N PHE A 40 -8.76 1.98 -8.08
CA PHE A 40 -7.55 2.63 -7.59
C PHE A 40 -6.93 3.52 -8.66
N LYS A 41 -6.93 4.83 -8.41
CA LYS A 41 -6.39 5.86 -9.29
C LYS A 41 -5.66 6.89 -8.44
N TYR A 42 -4.54 7.39 -8.95
CA TYR A 42 -3.78 8.46 -8.31
C TYR A 42 -3.32 9.47 -9.36
N LEU A 43 -3.05 10.69 -8.90
CA LEU A 43 -2.43 11.77 -9.66
C LEU A 43 -0.96 11.90 -9.26
N PRO A 44 -0.08 12.35 -10.17
CA PRO A 44 1.31 12.65 -9.82
C PRO A 44 1.41 13.64 -8.64
N GLY A 45 2.30 13.34 -7.70
CA GLY A 45 2.50 14.13 -6.47
C GLY A 45 1.65 13.68 -5.28
N GLN A 46 0.75 12.69 -5.46
CA GLN A 46 0.07 12.03 -4.34
C GLN A 46 0.94 10.95 -3.70
N PHE A 47 0.60 10.60 -2.46
CA PHE A 47 1.15 9.48 -1.71
C PHE A 47 -0.01 8.59 -1.24
N GLY A 48 0.29 7.32 -0.98
CA GLY A 48 -0.65 6.40 -0.33
C GLY A 48 -0.41 6.39 1.18
N GLU A 49 -1.46 6.19 1.96
CA GLU A 49 -1.35 6.00 3.41
C GLU A 49 -1.56 4.51 3.72
N LEU A 50 -0.53 3.88 4.28
CA LEU A 50 -0.59 2.49 4.68
C LEU A 50 -0.91 2.42 6.17
N SER A 51 -2.07 1.87 6.51
CA SER A 51 -2.55 1.78 7.89
C SER A 51 -2.69 0.33 8.35
N ILE A 52 -2.27 0.05 9.59
CA ILE A 52 -2.48 -1.23 10.26
C ILE A 52 -3.26 -0.97 11.54
N TYR A 53 -4.42 -1.62 11.66
CA TYR A 53 -5.30 -1.45 12.82
C TYR A 53 -4.56 -1.73 14.14
N GLY A 54 -4.62 -0.76 15.06
CA GLY A 54 -3.96 -0.85 16.37
C GLY A 54 -2.43 -0.74 16.35
N LYS A 55 -1.80 -0.43 15.20
CA LYS A 55 -0.35 -0.19 15.08
C LYS A 55 -0.01 1.23 14.62
N GLY A 56 -0.83 1.80 13.74
CA GLY A 56 -0.64 3.16 13.23
C GLY A 56 -0.65 3.19 11.70
N GLU A 57 -0.15 4.29 11.15
CA GLU A 57 -0.13 4.60 9.73
C GLU A 57 1.21 5.16 9.29
N SER A 58 1.51 4.99 7.99
CA SER A 58 2.73 5.49 7.38
C SER A 58 2.47 5.98 5.96
N PRO A 59 2.90 7.21 5.60
CA PRO A 59 2.78 7.71 4.24
C PRO A 59 3.85 7.08 3.33
N ILE A 60 3.43 6.60 2.17
CA ILE A 60 4.26 5.93 1.17
C ILE A 60 4.17 6.71 -0.15
N GLY A 61 5.31 7.23 -0.61
CA GLY A 61 5.39 7.89 -1.92
C GLY A 61 5.11 6.91 -3.06
N ILE A 62 4.33 7.34 -4.04
CA ILE A 62 4.05 6.55 -5.24
C ILE A 62 5.13 6.86 -6.29
N ALA A 63 6.05 5.92 -6.49
CA ALA A 63 7.09 5.99 -7.51
C ALA A 63 6.63 5.19 -8.74
N SER A 64 5.95 5.86 -9.67
CA SER A 64 5.53 5.28 -10.95
C SER A 64 6.24 5.91 -12.13
#